data_AF-X0LS41-F1
#
_entry.id   AF-X0LS41-F1
#
_cell.length_a   1.000
_cell.length_b   1.000
_cell.length_c   1.000
_cell.angle_alpha   90.00
_cell.angle_beta   90.00
_cell.angle_gamma   90.00
#
_symmetry.space_group_name_H-M   'P 1'
#
loop_
_entity.id
_entity.type
_entity.pdbx_description
1 polymer ?
#
loop_
_entity_poly.entity_id
_entity_poly.type
_entity_poly.pdbx_seq_one_letter_code
_entity_poly.pdbx_strand_id
1 'polypeptide(L)' 'MPPGVLTSDAGRSLAAPHQDIHFVGSETSAEWTGFIEGALRSGRRGANEVITALKKQQED' A
#
# COMPACT_ATOMS: atom_id res chain seq x y z
N MET A 1 3.18 2.66 -17.25
CA MET A 1 4.58 2.57 -16.79
C MET A 1 5.47 2.11 -17.94
N PRO A 2 6.74 2.53 -18.03
CA PRO A 2 7.68 2.02 -19.02
C PRO A 2 7.89 0.49 -18.91
N PRO A 3 8.32 -0.18 -19.99
CA PRO A 3 8.67 -1.61 -19.97
C PRO A 3 9.68 -1.94 -18.85
N GLY A 4 9.47 -3.08 -18.19
CA GLY A 4 10.36 -3.61 -17.14
C GLY A 4 10.16 -3.03 -15.73
N VAL A 5 9.50 -1.87 -15.58
CA VAL A 5 9.30 -1.25 -14.24
C VAL A 5 8.44 -2.12 -13.33
N LEU A 6 7.34 -2.67 -13.84
CA LEU A 6 6.40 -3.46 -13.03
C LEU A 6 7.02 -4.77 -12.50
N THR A 7 7.96 -5.35 -13.25
CA THR A 7 8.67 -6.59 -12.87
C THR A 7 9.94 -6.34 -12.06
N SER A 8 10.38 -5.08 -11.94
CA SER A 8 11.55 -4.69 -11.16
C SER A 8 11.25 -4.65 -9.66
N ASP A 9 12.28 -4.36 -8.85
CA ASP A 9 12.09 -4.10 -7.41
C ASP A 9 11.15 -2.93 -7.14
N ALA A 10 11.15 -1.89 -7.99
CA ALA A 10 10.22 -0.77 -7.84
C ALA A 10 8.75 -1.22 -7.96
N GLY A 11 8.46 -2.16 -8.86
CA GLY A 11 7.13 -2.75 -8.98
C GLY A 11 6.74 -3.61 -7.77
N ARG A 12 7.69 -4.38 -7.23
CA ARG A 12 7.48 -5.18 -6.01
C ARG A 12 7.23 -4.31 -4.77
N SER A 13 7.88 -3.15 -4.71
CA SER A 13 7.77 -2.22 -3.58
C SER A 13 6.60 -1.24 -3.67
N LEU A 14 5.75 -1.31 -4.71
CA LEU A 14 4.71 -0.32 -5.00
C LEU A 14 3.76 -0.03 -3.82
N ALA A 15 3.42 -1.04 -3.03
CA ALA A 15 2.56 -0.91 -1.85
C ALA A 15 3.29 -1.26 -0.54
N ALA A 16 4.61 -1.48 -0.59
CA ALA A 16 5.38 -1.85 0.60
C ALA A 16 5.56 -0.63 1.51
N PRO A 17 5.25 -0.71 2.81
CA PRO A 17 5.48 0.38 3.74
C PRO A 17 6.99 0.64 3.92
N HIS A 18 7.33 1.87 4.28
CA HIS A 18 8.70 2.26 4.61
C HIS A 18 8.72 2.99 5.95
N GLN A 19 9.25 2.31 6.99
CA GLN A 19 9.15 2.80 8.36
C GLN A 19 7.67 3.07 8.71
N ASP A 20 7.36 4.22 9.31
CA ASP A 20 6.00 4.62 9.66
C ASP A 20 5.18 5.19 8.47
N ILE A 21 5.69 5.07 7.24
CA ILE A 21 5.01 5.56 6.02
C ILE A 21 4.32 4.39 5.32
N HIS A 22 3.00 4.50 5.18
CA HIS A 22 2.15 3.54 4.49
C HIS A 22 1.62 4.14 3.19
N PHE A 23 1.75 3.39 2.08
CA PHE A 23 1.33 3.84 0.76
C PHE A 23 -0.08 3.34 0.44
N VAL A 24 -0.95 4.28 0.06
CA VAL A 24 -2.33 4.03 -0.39
C VAL A 24 -2.59 4.77 -1.69
N GLY A 25 -3.72 4.49 -2.32
CA GLY A 25 -4.07 5.00 -3.65
C GLY A 25 -4.48 3.86 -4.56
N SER A 26 -5.31 4.17 -5.57
CA SER A 26 -5.89 3.16 -6.44
C SER A 26 -4.85 2.26 -7.11
N GLU A 27 -3.69 2.83 -7.40
CA GLU A 27 -2.51 2.24 -8.02
C GLU A 27 -1.87 1.15 -7.14
N THR A 28 -2.07 1.22 -5.83
CA THR A 28 -1.58 0.24 -4.85
C THR A 28 -2.59 -0.88 -4.56
N SER A 29 -3.77 -0.83 -5.18
CA SER A 29 -4.80 -1.86 -5.00
C SER A 29 -4.55 -3.03 -5.94
N ALA A 30 -4.63 -4.25 -5.39
CA ALA A 30 -4.48 -5.50 -6.16
C ALA A 30 -5.64 -5.71 -7.16
N GLU A 31 -6.80 -5.11 -6.86
CA GLU A 31 -7.99 -5.13 -7.70
C GLU A 31 -8.49 -3.70 -7.94
N TRP A 32 -9.14 -3.48 -9.08
CA TRP A 32 -9.72 -2.16 -9.43
C TRP A 32 -8.68 -1.04 -9.45
N THR A 33 -7.44 -1.35 -9.86
CA THR A 33 -6.36 -0.38 -10.02
C THR A 33 -6.76 0.73 -11.00
N GLY A 34 -6.62 1.99 -10.60
CA GLY A 34 -7.05 3.16 -11.39
C GLY A 34 -8.54 3.54 -11.23
N PHE A 35 -9.31 2.83 -10.40
CA PHE A 35 -10.71 3.15 -10.11
C PHE A 35 -10.91 3.60 -8.65
N ILE A 36 -12.04 4.27 -8.39
CA ILE A 36 -12.43 4.71 -7.03
C ILE A 36 -12.49 3.53 -6.05
N GLU A 37 -12.96 2.36 -6.50
CA GLU A 37 -13.01 1.15 -5.66
C GLU A 37 -11.60 0.72 -5.22
N GLY A 38 -10.60 0.82 -6.09
CA GLY A 38 -9.20 0.58 -5.72
C GLY A 38 -8.69 1.60 -4.69
N ALA A 39 -9.08 2.88 -4.81
CA ALA A 39 -8.74 3.90 -3.82
C ALA A 39 -9.36 3.59 -2.44
N LEU A 40 -10.63 3.19 -2.41
CA LEU A 40 -11.33 2.79 -1.18
C LEU A 40 -10.67 1.57 -0.53
N ARG A 41 -10.38 0.53 -1.32
CA ARG A 41 -9.76 -0.71 -0.86
C ARG A 41 -8.35 -0.49 -0.31
N SER A 42 -7.51 0.21 -1.06
CA SER A 42 -6.16 0.54 -0.60
C SER A 42 -6.17 1.43 0.65
N GLY A 43 -7.09 2.39 0.74
CA GLY A 43 -7.27 3.23 1.92
C GLY A 43 -7.63 2.42 3.17
N ARG A 44 -8.58 1.49 3.06
CA ARG A 44 -8.94 0.59 4.16
C ARG A 44 -7.76 -0.29 4.59
N ARG A 45 -7.00 -0.83 3.63
CA ARG A 45 -5.79 -1.59 3.89
C ARG A 45 -4.77 -0.75 4.66
N GLY A 46 -4.40 0.42 4.16
CA GLY A 46 -3.40 1.29 4.81
C GLY A 46 -3.82 1.72 6.21
N ALA A 47 -5.10 2.03 6.43
CA ALA A 47 -5.61 2.32 7.77
C ALA A 47 -5.40 1.13 8.73
N ASN A 48 -5.68 -0.09 8.29
CA ASN A 48 -5.45 -1.29 9.11
C ASN A 48 -3.97 -1.54 9.40
N GLU A 49 -3.08 -1.30 8.42
CA GLU A 49 -1.64 -1.43 8.61
C GLU A 49 -1.14 -0.46 9.70
N VAL A 50 -1.54 0.82 9.64
CA VAL A 50 -1.20 1.83 10.66
C VAL A 50 -1.75 1.45 12.03
N ILE A 51 -3.02 1.06 12.12
CA ILE A 51 -3.63 0.63 13.40
C ILE A 51 -2.85 -0.54 14.01
N THR A 52 -2.42 -1.49 13.18
CA THR A 52 -1.64 -2.65 13.63
C THR A 52 -0.27 -2.23 14.12
N ALA A 53 0.42 -1.34 13.39
CA ALA A 53 1.73 -0.83 13.78
C ALA A 53 1.68 -0.08 15.12
N LEU A 54 0.70 0.81 15.30
CA LEU A 54 0.50 1.58 16.54
C LEU A 54 0.15 0.71 17.75
N LYS A 55 -0.57 -0.40 17.54
CA LYS A 55 -0.84 -1.38 18.60
C LYS A 55 0.43 -2.10 19.03
N LYS A 56 1.23 -2.54 18.06
CA LYS A 56 2.51 -3.21 18.35
C LYS A 56 3.45 -2.31 19.15
N GLN A 57 3.52 -1.03 18.81
CA GLN A 57 4.33 -0.03 19.55
C GLN A 57 3.86 0.22 21.00
N GLN A 58 2.61 -0.10 21.34
CA GLN A 58 2.10 0.02 22.73
C GLN A 58 2.41 -1.21 23.59
N GLU A 59 2.77 -2.33 22.97
CA GLU A 59 3.11 -3.58 23.65
C GLU A 59 4.62 -3.68 23.97
N ASP A 60 5.43 -2.84 23.33
CA ASP A 60 6.88 -2.67 23.54
C ASP A 60 7.18 -1.59 24.61
#